data_AF-A0A916R0B6-F1
#
_entry.id   AF-A0A916R0B6-F1
#
_cell.length_a   1.000
_cell.length_b   1.000
_cell.length_c   1.000
_cell.angle_alpha   90.00
_cell.angle_beta   90.00
_cell.angle_gamma   90.00
#
_symmetry.space_group_name_H-M   'P 1'
#
loop_
_entity.id
_entity.type
_entity.pdbx_description
1 polymer ?
#
loop_
_entity_poly.entity_id
_entity_poly.type
_entity_poly.pdbx_seq_one_letter_code
_entity_poly.pdbx_strand_id
1 'polypeptide(L)'
;MKYWEISTNRTYAKYRMVIRLCRIIRTLKNWAKIMENSTEVAENLRNVWNNVWNIFAPDNSWKDDQSKRTMIKEKLVYFSPEHSESVEHIDKVIKALTRGVALTQAAVDWKYPTIGDESFSRKKGRTPHEKLRGVQWRLVIAYSGFEITAKGLMNYFERNTKPKIIQDFINKCSLPSYSKLEPPTPKEKSNLEKWLIKKEDEAIAEFLGVTAGDAKIINHWLVSSQAVCNWQEAVKLAKALRNTTAHGFLQPTKVGRWKLKNSFRILAENLAEIMTYGLRTLV
;
A
#
# COMPACT_ATOMS: atom_id res chain seq x y z
N MET A 1 -3.14 63.03 5.24
CA MET A 1 -3.60 61.81 4.53
C MET A 1 -2.60 60.64 4.51
N LYS A 2 -1.29 60.79 4.81
CA LYS A 2 -0.31 59.68 4.77
C LYS A 2 -0.30 58.72 5.98
N TYR A 3 -0.94 59.05 7.09
CA TYR A 3 -0.91 58.22 8.31
C TYR A 3 -1.91 57.05 8.32
N TRP A 4 -2.95 57.09 7.50
CA TRP A 4 -3.98 56.04 7.45
C TRP A 4 -3.59 54.83 6.57
N GLU A 5 -2.69 54.97 5.60
CA GLU A 5 -2.23 53.86 4.74
C GLU A 5 -1.19 52.93 5.39
N ILE A 6 -0.48 53.40 6.42
CA ILE A 6 0.57 52.60 7.09
C ILE A 6 -0.04 51.62 8.11
N SER A 7 -1.16 51.99 8.76
CA SER A 7 -1.83 51.14 9.75
C SER A 7 -2.59 49.96 9.11
N THR A 8 -3.18 50.17 7.94
CA THR A 8 -3.88 49.14 7.16
C THR A 8 -2.90 48.09 6.63
N ASN A 9 -1.72 48.49 6.17
CA ASN A 9 -0.67 47.58 5.70
C ASN A 9 -0.09 46.67 6.80
N ARG A 10 0.12 47.20 8.02
CA ARG A 10 0.58 46.39 9.17
C ARG A 10 -0.46 45.37 9.63
N THR A 11 -1.73 45.76 9.60
CA THR A 11 -2.84 44.89 10.00
C THR A 11 -3.02 43.76 8.98
N TYR A 12 -2.96 44.07 7.68
CA TYR A 12 -3.02 43.08 6.59
C TYR A 12 -1.85 42.09 6.62
N ALA A 13 -0.64 42.56 6.94
CA ALA A 13 0.53 41.69 7.10
C ALA A 13 0.39 40.72 8.28
N LYS A 14 -0.13 41.20 9.44
CA LYS A 14 -0.44 40.34 10.59
C LYS A 14 -1.48 39.28 10.25
N TYR A 15 -2.57 39.64 9.55
CA TYR A 15 -3.59 38.69 9.11
C TYR A 15 -3.03 37.63 8.14
N ARG A 16 -2.20 38.01 7.16
CA ARG A 16 -1.53 37.03 6.26
C ARG A 16 -0.59 36.09 7.01
N MET A 17 0.11 36.59 8.02
CA MET A 17 1.01 35.78 8.85
C MET A 17 0.23 34.76 9.69
N VAL A 18 -0.88 35.18 10.32
CA VAL A 18 -1.78 34.30 11.08
C VAL A 18 -2.39 33.23 10.17
N ILE A 19 -2.88 33.57 8.98
CA ILE A 19 -3.42 32.59 8.02
C ILE A 19 -2.36 31.56 7.59
N ARG A 20 -1.11 32.00 7.36
CA ARG A 20 0.01 31.10 7.05
C ARG A 20 0.33 30.17 8.23
N LEU A 21 0.42 30.71 9.45
CA LEU A 21 0.63 29.94 10.67
C LEU A 21 -0.48 28.91 10.91
N CYS A 22 -1.75 29.30 10.76
CA CYS A 22 -2.88 28.38 10.87
C CYS A 22 -2.82 27.26 9.83
N ARG A 23 -2.43 27.55 8.58
CA ARG A 23 -2.20 26.52 7.55
C ARG A 23 -1.06 25.58 7.91
N ILE A 24 0.05 26.11 8.44
CA ILE A 24 1.21 25.31 8.88
C ILE A 24 0.80 24.40 10.04
N ILE A 25 0.15 24.93 11.06
CA ILE A 25 -0.33 24.16 12.23
C ILE A 25 -1.31 23.07 11.81
N ARG A 26 -2.29 23.37 10.93
CA ARG A 26 -3.22 22.36 10.40
C ARG A 26 -2.50 21.27 9.61
N THR A 27 -1.50 21.66 8.82
CA THR A 27 -0.66 20.72 8.08
C THR A 27 0.10 19.82 9.06
N LEU A 28 0.78 20.39 10.06
CA LEU A 28 1.53 19.63 11.07
C LEU A 28 0.65 18.67 11.88
N LYS A 29 -0.54 19.09 12.32
CA LYS A 29 -1.50 18.21 13.01
C LYS A 29 -1.94 17.03 12.14
N ASN A 30 -2.23 17.28 10.86
CA ASN A 30 -2.53 16.21 9.91
C ASN A 30 -1.33 15.27 9.72
N TRP A 31 -0.11 15.80 9.63
CA TRP A 31 1.11 14.98 9.53
C TRP A 31 1.34 14.12 10.77
N ALA A 32 1.13 14.67 11.97
CA ALA A 32 1.27 13.91 13.22
C ALA A 32 0.29 12.74 13.26
N LYS A 33 -1.00 12.98 13.02
CA LYS A 33 -2.03 11.92 12.95
C LYS A 33 -1.72 10.87 11.89
N ILE A 34 -1.23 11.31 10.73
CA ILE A 34 -0.80 10.40 9.65
C ILE A 34 0.37 9.50 10.09
N MET A 35 1.35 10.05 10.80
CA MET A 35 2.52 9.29 11.26
C MET A 35 2.16 8.32 12.39
N GLU A 36 1.26 8.71 13.27
CA GLU A 36 0.75 7.86 14.36
C GLU A 36 0.03 6.62 13.79
N ASN A 37 -0.94 6.82 12.88
CA ASN A 37 -1.63 5.72 12.21
C ASN A 37 -0.68 4.78 11.45
N SER A 38 0.33 5.31 10.74
CA SER A 38 1.31 4.47 10.03
C SER A 38 2.14 3.61 10.98
N THR A 39 2.37 4.08 12.21
CA THR A 39 3.13 3.35 13.24
C THR A 39 2.27 2.25 13.84
N GLU A 40 0.99 2.54 14.10
CA GLU A 40 0.01 1.57 14.60
C GLU A 40 -0.19 0.39 13.64
N VAL A 41 -0.38 0.65 12.34
CA VAL A 41 -0.54 -0.42 11.33
C VAL A 41 0.69 -1.33 11.27
N ALA A 42 1.89 -0.75 11.30
CA ALA A 42 3.14 -1.50 11.26
C ALA A 42 3.33 -2.35 12.53
N GLU A 43 2.98 -1.81 13.69
CA GLU A 43 3.09 -2.52 14.97
C GLU A 43 2.05 -3.64 15.09
N ASN A 44 0.83 -3.41 14.61
CA ASN A 44 -0.23 -4.42 14.57
C ASN A 44 0.17 -5.62 13.69
N LEU A 45 0.77 -5.39 12.52
CA LEU A 45 1.24 -6.45 11.64
C LEU A 45 2.38 -7.24 12.29
N ARG A 46 3.34 -6.56 12.91
CA ARG A 46 4.44 -7.19 13.66
C ARG A 46 3.93 -8.07 14.79
N ASN A 47 3.00 -7.56 15.59
CA ASN A 47 2.47 -8.28 16.75
C ASN A 47 1.66 -9.51 16.35
N VAL A 48 0.76 -9.39 15.36
CA VAL A 48 0.02 -10.58 14.90
C VAL A 48 0.97 -11.62 14.29
N TRP A 49 1.99 -11.18 13.54
CA TRP A 49 2.95 -12.12 12.96
C TRP A 49 3.76 -12.84 14.04
N ASN A 50 4.22 -12.14 15.08
CA ASN A 50 4.90 -12.78 16.20
C ASN A 50 4.03 -13.85 16.86
N ASN A 51 2.73 -13.58 17.04
CA ASN A 51 1.80 -14.57 17.58
C ASN A 51 1.63 -15.78 16.65
N VAL A 52 1.45 -15.56 15.34
CA VAL A 52 1.40 -16.65 14.35
C VAL A 52 2.70 -17.45 14.33
N TRP A 53 3.85 -16.77 14.36
CA TRP A 53 5.17 -17.39 14.35
C TRP A 53 5.41 -18.25 15.60
N ASN A 54 4.96 -17.79 16.77
CA ASN A 54 5.01 -18.58 18.00
C ASN A 54 4.17 -19.86 17.91
N ILE A 55 3.03 -19.82 17.21
CA ILE A 55 2.22 -21.01 16.94
C ILE A 55 2.92 -21.91 15.93
N PHE A 56 3.46 -21.35 14.86
CA PHE A 56 3.92 -22.17 13.73
C PHE A 56 5.33 -22.73 13.96
N ALA A 57 6.23 -22.00 14.65
CA ALA A 57 7.62 -22.06 14.19
C ALA A 57 8.77 -21.45 15.05
N PRO A 58 8.85 -21.47 16.39
CA PRO A 58 10.04 -20.94 17.06
C PRO A 58 11.37 -21.67 16.73
N ASP A 59 11.35 -22.88 16.14
CA ASP A 59 12.55 -23.75 15.99
C ASP A 59 12.56 -24.70 14.77
N ASN A 60 11.61 -24.61 13.84
CA ASN A 60 11.38 -25.62 12.78
C ASN A 60 10.76 -26.96 13.22
N SER A 61 10.16 -27.02 14.42
CA SER A 61 9.55 -28.25 14.97
C SER A 61 8.52 -28.93 14.07
N TRP A 62 7.84 -28.22 13.16
CA TRP A 62 6.87 -28.82 12.21
C TRP A 62 7.49 -29.84 11.25
N LYS A 63 8.82 -29.85 11.05
CA LYS A 63 9.48 -30.83 10.17
C LYS A 63 9.40 -32.25 10.73
N ASP A 64 9.54 -32.37 12.04
CA ASP A 64 9.64 -33.67 12.73
C ASP A 64 8.36 -34.02 13.51
N ASP A 65 7.53 -33.03 13.83
CA ASP A 65 6.29 -33.20 14.61
C ASP A 65 5.03 -33.22 13.71
N GLN A 66 4.38 -34.39 13.59
CA GLN A 66 3.12 -34.54 12.86
C GLN A 66 1.96 -33.81 13.53
N SER A 67 1.84 -33.88 14.86
CA SER A 67 0.79 -33.19 15.60
C SER A 67 0.86 -31.68 15.37
N LYS A 68 2.08 -31.12 15.30
CA LYS A 68 2.30 -29.72 14.93
C LYS A 68 1.79 -29.41 13.53
N ARG A 69 2.07 -30.26 12.54
CA ARG A 69 1.57 -30.07 11.16
C ARG A 69 0.06 -30.18 11.06
N THR A 70 -0.56 -31.10 11.79
CA THR A 70 -2.02 -31.23 11.86
C THR A 70 -2.64 -29.97 12.45
N MET A 71 -2.11 -29.46 13.57
CA MET A 71 -2.58 -28.20 14.17
C MET A 71 -2.43 -26.99 13.21
N ILE A 72 -1.30 -26.88 12.49
CA ILE A 72 -1.11 -25.82 11.49
C ILE A 72 -2.14 -25.96 10.36
N LYS A 73 -2.34 -27.18 9.83
CA LYS A 73 -3.33 -27.46 8.79
C LYS A 73 -4.74 -27.09 9.26
N GLU A 74 -5.16 -27.44 10.47
CA GLU A 74 -6.48 -27.11 11.02
C GLU A 74 -6.75 -25.59 10.98
N LYS A 75 -5.75 -24.78 11.31
CA LYS A 75 -5.83 -23.31 11.20
C LYS A 75 -5.90 -22.85 9.74
N LEU A 76 -5.12 -23.46 8.85
CA LEU A 76 -5.09 -23.11 7.41
C LEU A 76 -6.36 -23.53 6.65
N VAL A 77 -7.06 -24.58 7.09
CA VAL A 77 -8.32 -25.05 6.48
C VAL A 77 -9.40 -23.96 6.47
N TYR A 78 -9.34 -23.00 7.42
CA TYR A 78 -10.18 -21.81 7.38
C TYR A 78 -10.09 -21.07 6.05
N PHE A 79 -8.89 -20.99 5.46
CA PHE A 79 -8.65 -20.30 4.19
C PHE A 79 -8.88 -21.20 2.98
N SER A 80 -8.38 -22.43 3.01
CA SER A 80 -8.59 -23.39 1.93
C SER A 80 -8.64 -24.82 2.47
N PRO A 81 -9.67 -25.62 2.15
CA PRO A 81 -9.72 -27.03 2.56
C PRO A 81 -8.63 -27.88 1.91
N GLU A 82 -7.96 -27.37 0.87
CA GLU A 82 -6.94 -28.07 0.10
C GLU A 82 -5.55 -28.07 0.78
N HIS A 83 -5.41 -27.48 1.97
CA HIS A 83 -4.15 -27.53 2.70
C HIS A 83 -3.79 -28.96 3.14
N SER A 84 -2.57 -29.37 2.84
CA SER A 84 -1.97 -30.65 3.25
C SER A 84 -1.18 -30.52 4.54
N GLU A 85 -1.03 -31.62 5.28
CA GLU A 85 -0.15 -31.74 6.46
C GLU A 85 1.24 -32.29 6.12
N SER A 86 1.58 -32.43 4.83
CA SER A 86 2.92 -32.86 4.41
C SER A 86 3.95 -31.79 4.76
N VAL A 87 5.18 -32.23 5.07
CA VAL A 87 6.28 -31.35 5.49
C VAL A 87 6.56 -30.29 4.42
N GLU A 88 6.60 -30.70 3.15
CA GLU A 88 6.88 -29.82 2.00
C GLU A 88 5.81 -28.74 1.84
N HIS A 89 4.55 -29.10 2.08
CA HIS A 89 3.43 -28.18 1.95
C HIS A 89 3.46 -27.12 3.04
N ILE A 90 3.60 -27.55 4.30
CA ILE A 90 3.66 -26.66 5.45
C ILE A 90 4.89 -25.74 5.35
N ASP A 91 6.05 -26.27 4.97
CA ASP A 91 7.26 -25.47 4.74
C ASP A 91 7.05 -24.41 3.63
N LYS A 92 6.39 -24.77 2.53
CA LYS A 92 6.05 -23.84 1.45
C LYS A 92 5.13 -22.72 1.91
N VAL A 93 4.10 -23.04 2.69
CA VAL A 93 3.18 -22.04 3.27
C VAL A 93 3.94 -21.12 4.22
N ILE A 94 4.71 -21.67 5.17
CA ILE A 94 5.50 -20.88 6.12
C ILE A 94 6.45 -19.93 5.41
N LYS A 95 7.20 -20.42 4.40
CA LYS A 95 8.10 -19.58 3.59
C LYS A 95 7.36 -18.45 2.88
N ALA A 96 6.16 -18.71 2.35
CA ALA A 96 5.33 -17.68 1.75
C ALA A 96 4.92 -16.62 2.79
N LEU A 97 4.42 -17.04 3.96
CA LEU A 97 4.02 -16.11 5.03
C LEU A 97 5.21 -15.27 5.53
N THR A 98 6.33 -15.92 5.87
CA THR A 98 7.54 -15.23 6.35
C THR A 98 8.03 -14.19 5.34
N ARG A 99 8.12 -14.55 4.06
CA ARG A 99 8.54 -13.63 3.00
C ARG A 99 7.52 -12.51 2.78
N GLY A 100 6.24 -12.86 2.73
CA GLY A 100 5.15 -11.92 2.46
C GLY A 100 5.03 -10.87 3.55
N VAL A 101 5.01 -11.31 4.81
CA VAL A 101 5.00 -10.43 5.98
C VAL A 101 6.24 -9.56 6.03
N ALA A 102 7.45 -10.12 5.86
CA ALA A 102 8.68 -9.33 5.88
C ALA A 102 8.68 -8.20 4.84
N LEU A 103 8.19 -8.46 3.62
CA LEU A 103 8.09 -7.45 2.57
C LEU A 103 7.08 -6.35 2.94
N THR A 104 5.86 -6.70 3.33
CA THR A 104 4.87 -5.68 3.67
C THR A 104 5.26 -4.91 4.92
N GLN A 105 5.83 -5.58 5.93
CA GLN A 105 6.36 -4.94 7.14
C GLN A 105 7.43 -3.91 6.76
N ALA A 106 8.42 -4.30 5.94
CA ALA A 106 9.45 -3.38 5.46
C ALA A 106 8.85 -2.19 4.71
N ALA A 107 7.78 -2.40 3.93
CA ALA A 107 7.08 -1.32 3.24
C ALA A 107 6.40 -0.34 4.19
N VAL A 108 5.66 -0.82 5.20
CA VAL A 108 4.96 0.07 6.14
C VAL A 108 5.89 0.72 7.17
N ASP A 109 6.97 0.06 7.55
CA ASP A 109 8.06 0.62 8.37
C ASP A 109 8.86 1.69 7.62
N TRP A 110 8.81 1.73 6.28
CA TRP A 110 9.49 2.73 5.46
C TRP A 110 8.81 4.11 5.53
N LYS A 111 9.01 4.80 6.67
CA LYS A 111 8.38 6.07 7.03
C LYS A 111 8.71 7.21 6.06
N TYR A 112 9.97 7.27 5.60
CA TYR A 112 10.45 8.28 4.65
C TYR A 112 11.01 7.58 3.41
N PRO A 113 10.14 7.08 2.51
CA PRO A 113 10.59 6.22 1.44
C PRO A 113 11.34 7.03 0.36
N THR A 114 12.56 6.61 0.06
CA THR A 114 13.45 7.26 -0.91
C THR A 114 14.34 6.24 -1.61
N ILE A 115 14.48 6.32 -2.93
CA ILE A 115 15.35 5.42 -3.71
C ILE A 115 16.56 6.18 -4.24
N GLY A 116 17.70 5.50 -4.36
CA GLY A 116 18.97 6.06 -4.85
C GLY A 116 20.10 5.87 -3.83
N ASP A 117 21.34 5.99 -4.29
CA ASP A 117 22.53 5.82 -3.46
C ASP A 117 22.62 6.89 -2.36
N GLU A 118 22.76 6.45 -1.12
CA GLU A 118 22.98 7.33 0.03
C GLU A 118 24.26 8.15 -0.09
N SER A 119 25.32 7.58 -0.69
CA SER A 119 26.62 8.23 -0.82
C SER A 119 26.52 9.50 -1.68
N PHE A 120 25.74 9.44 -2.76
CA PHE A 120 25.46 10.56 -3.66
C PHE A 120 24.45 11.54 -3.04
N SER A 121 23.45 11.00 -2.34
CA SER A 121 22.38 11.76 -1.68
C SER A 121 22.88 12.59 -0.49
N ARG A 122 23.92 12.15 0.23
CA ARG A 122 24.51 12.91 1.37
C ARG A 122 25.19 14.21 0.94
N LYS A 123 25.71 14.29 -0.29
CA LYS A 123 26.40 15.49 -0.81
C LYS A 123 25.48 16.57 -1.36
N LYS A 124 24.31 16.22 -1.93
CA LYS A 124 23.37 17.18 -2.55
C LYS A 124 21.97 17.21 -1.94
N GLY A 125 21.70 16.35 -0.96
CA GLY A 125 20.35 16.09 -0.47
C GLY A 125 19.52 15.26 -1.44
N ARG A 126 18.58 14.47 -0.89
CA ARG A 126 17.64 13.66 -1.68
C ARG A 126 16.71 14.56 -2.51
N THR A 127 16.65 14.32 -3.81
CA THR A 127 15.78 15.04 -4.73
C THR A 127 14.29 14.74 -4.49
N PRO A 128 13.36 15.66 -4.85
CA PRO A 128 11.93 15.36 -4.83
C PRO A 128 11.56 14.12 -5.67
N HIS A 129 12.29 13.89 -6.77
CA HIS A 129 12.07 12.75 -7.66
C HIS A 129 12.34 11.41 -6.95
N GLU A 130 13.48 11.29 -6.25
CA GLU A 130 13.86 10.10 -5.48
C GLU A 130 12.86 9.78 -4.36
N LYS A 131 12.37 10.83 -3.68
CA LYS A 131 11.32 10.70 -2.65
C LYS A 131 10.00 10.20 -3.24
N LEU A 132 9.58 10.75 -4.38
CA LEU A 132 8.35 10.30 -5.05
C LEU A 132 8.48 8.87 -5.57
N ARG A 133 9.64 8.51 -6.11
CA ARG A 133 9.94 7.14 -6.54
C ARG A 133 9.90 6.17 -5.36
N GLY A 134 10.48 6.53 -4.22
CA GLY A 134 10.40 5.75 -2.99
C GLY A 134 8.94 5.49 -2.56
N VAL A 135 8.08 6.51 -2.57
CA VAL A 135 6.64 6.35 -2.27
C VAL A 135 5.98 5.33 -3.19
N GLN A 136 6.30 5.34 -4.48
CA GLN A 136 5.73 4.36 -5.42
C GLN A 136 6.18 2.95 -5.08
N TRP A 137 7.48 2.74 -4.85
CA TRP A 137 8.03 1.44 -4.54
C TRP A 137 7.60 0.90 -3.18
N ARG A 138 7.31 1.77 -2.20
CA ARG A 138 6.63 1.34 -0.96
C ARG A 138 5.33 0.60 -1.25
N LEU A 139 4.47 1.12 -2.14
CA LEU A 139 3.24 0.41 -2.54
C LEU A 139 3.54 -0.89 -3.29
N VAL A 140 4.53 -0.89 -4.19
CA VAL A 140 4.94 -2.10 -4.94
C VAL A 140 5.35 -3.22 -3.98
N ILE A 141 6.23 -2.90 -3.02
CA ILE A 141 6.72 -3.86 -2.02
C ILE A 141 5.56 -4.34 -1.14
N ALA A 142 4.71 -3.43 -0.65
CA ALA A 142 3.55 -3.77 0.18
C ALA A 142 2.61 -4.74 -0.54
N TYR A 143 2.28 -4.47 -1.80
CA TYR A 143 1.39 -5.31 -2.61
C TYR A 143 2.02 -6.68 -2.89
N SER A 144 3.32 -6.73 -3.21
CA SER A 144 4.01 -8.00 -3.41
C SER A 144 4.03 -8.86 -2.15
N GLY A 145 4.27 -8.27 -0.98
CA GLY A 145 4.20 -8.99 0.29
C GLY A 145 2.79 -9.52 0.59
N PHE A 146 1.79 -8.65 0.44
CA PHE A 146 0.38 -8.99 0.61
C PHE A 146 -0.05 -10.14 -0.32
N GLU A 147 0.31 -10.06 -1.61
CA GLU A 147 -0.07 -11.07 -2.60
C GLU A 147 0.55 -12.43 -2.28
N ILE A 148 1.81 -12.48 -1.86
CA ILE A 148 2.48 -13.72 -1.46
C ILE A 148 1.79 -14.33 -0.23
N THR A 149 1.47 -13.52 0.78
CA THR A 149 0.77 -14.00 1.97
C THR A 149 -0.63 -14.51 1.65
N ALA A 150 -1.42 -13.74 0.90
CA ALA A 150 -2.77 -14.14 0.47
C ALA A 150 -2.73 -15.45 -0.31
N LYS A 151 -1.76 -15.61 -1.22
CA LYS A 151 -1.52 -16.87 -1.96
C LYS A 151 -1.17 -18.04 -1.05
N GLY A 152 -0.27 -17.83 -0.09
CA GLY A 152 0.14 -18.85 0.86
C GLY A 152 -1.03 -19.34 1.71
N LEU A 153 -1.88 -18.42 2.18
CA LEU A 153 -3.07 -18.75 2.96
C LEU A 153 -4.18 -19.39 2.11
N MET A 154 -4.37 -18.95 0.87
CA MET A 154 -5.41 -19.50 -0.01
C MET A 154 -4.97 -20.77 -0.77
N ASN A 155 -3.84 -21.36 -0.40
CA ASN A 155 -3.23 -22.50 -1.10
C ASN A 155 -3.03 -22.30 -2.63
N TYR A 156 -2.69 -21.09 -3.06
CA TYR A 156 -2.62 -20.75 -4.49
C TYR A 156 -1.22 -20.31 -4.90
N PHE A 157 -0.42 -21.25 -5.41
CA PHE A 157 0.99 -21.03 -5.72
C PHE A 157 1.32 -20.82 -7.21
N GLU A 158 0.32 -20.54 -8.04
CA GLU A 158 0.55 -20.18 -9.44
C GLU A 158 1.21 -18.80 -9.57
N ARG A 159 1.94 -18.59 -10.67
CA ARG A 159 2.65 -17.33 -10.95
C ARG A 159 1.70 -16.14 -11.00
N ASN A 160 0.58 -16.26 -11.71
CA ASN A 160 -0.38 -15.18 -11.90
C ASN A 160 -1.55 -15.32 -10.93
N THR A 161 -1.80 -14.28 -10.14
CA THR A 161 -2.90 -14.30 -9.16
C THR A 161 -4.24 -14.06 -9.85
N LYS A 162 -5.15 -15.03 -9.77
CA LYS A 162 -6.54 -14.84 -10.19
C LYS A 162 -7.22 -13.82 -9.27
N PRO A 163 -7.94 -12.80 -9.79
CA PRO A 163 -8.63 -11.80 -8.95
C PRO A 163 -9.55 -12.42 -7.89
N LYS A 164 -10.17 -13.56 -8.20
CA LYS A 164 -11.03 -14.31 -7.28
C LYS A 164 -10.30 -14.75 -6.00
N ILE A 165 -9.03 -15.16 -6.09
CA ILE A 165 -8.25 -15.61 -4.93
C ILE A 165 -8.08 -14.47 -3.91
N ILE A 166 -7.76 -13.26 -4.40
CA ILE A 166 -7.64 -12.08 -3.55
C ILE A 166 -9.00 -11.68 -2.96
N GLN A 167 -10.06 -11.77 -3.75
CA GLN A 167 -11.42 -11.49 -3.28
C GLN A 167 -11.85 -12.45 -2.17
N ASP A 168 -11.61 -13.75 -2.35
CA ASP A 168 -11.96 -14.79 -1.39
C ASP A 168 -11.13 -14.64 -0.11
N PHE A 169 -9.84 -14.28 -0.22
CA PHE A 169 -9.00 -13.94 0.93
C PHE A 169 -9.55 -12.74 1.71
N ILE A 170 -9.88 -11.63 1.04
CA ILE A 170 -10.45 -10.43 1.68
C ILE A 170 -11.76 -10.77 2.40
N ASN A 171 -12.61 -11.60 1.80
CA ASN A 171 -13.89 -12.00 2.40
C ASN A 171 -13.71 -12.85 3.66
N LYS A 172 -12.56 -13.49 3.84
CA LYS A 172 -12.18 -14.25 5.03
C LYS A 172 -11.47 -13.41 6.09
N CYS A 173 -11.06 -12.20 5.75
CA CYS A 173 -10.55 -11.24 6.72
C CYS A 173 -11.76 -10.52 7.31
N SER A 174 -12.06 -10.70 8.61
CA SER A 174 -13.16 -9.99 9.29
C SER A 174 -12.84 -8.49 9.46
N LEU A 175 -12.81 -7.77 8.35
CA LEU A 175 -12.33 -6.40 8.25
C LEU A 175 -13.36 -5.39 8.80
N PRO A 176 -12.88 -4.28 9.39
CA PRO A 176 -13.77 -3.20 9.81
C PRO A 176 -14.36 -2.48 8.59
N SER A 177 -15.34 -1.61 8.83
CA SER A 177 -15.86 -0.74 7.78
C SER A 177 -14.74 0.07 7.13
N TYR A 178 -14.69 0.07 5.80
CA TYR A 178 -13.62 0.74 5.08
C TYR A 178 -13.75 2.26 5.16
N SER A 179 -12.65 2.93 5.52
CA SER A 179 -12.56 4.39 5.41
C SER A 179 -12.36 4.80 3.96
N LYS A 180 -13.40 5.38 3.36
CA LYS A 180 -13.44 5.84 1.97
C LYS A 180 -12.17 6.59 1.57
N LEU A 181 -11.56 6.18 0.45
CA LEU A 181 -10.39 6.84 -0.12
C LEU A 181 -10.83 7.79 -1.23
N GLU A 182 -10.84 9.08 -0.88
CA GLU A 182 -11.17 10.13 -1.83
C GLU A 182 -10.14 10.22 -2.96
N PRO A 183 -10.58 10.57 -4.18
CA PRO A 183 -9.66 10.87 -5.27
C PRO A 183 -8.79 12.08 -4.91
N PRO A 184 -7.55 12.15 -5.41
CA PRO A 184 -6.75 13.33 -5.19
C PRO A 184 -7.33 14.51 -5.96
N THR A 185 -6.88 15.72 -5.62
CA THR A 185 -7.20 16.95 -6.36
C THR A 185 -5.96 17.42 -7.12
N PRO A 186 -5.71 16.93 -8.37
CA PRO A 186 -4.53 17.33 -9.14
C PRO A 186 -4.44 18.85 -9.27
N LYS A 187 -3.21 19.38 -9.34
CA LYS A 187 -3.02 20.81 -9.65
C LYS A 187 -3.44 21.14 -11.09
N GLU A 188 -3.29 20.18 -11.99
CA GLU A 188 -3.60 20.30 -13.42
C GLU A 188 -4.23 19.00 -13.91
N LYS A 189 -5.41 19.10 -14.56
CA LYS A 189 -6.14 17.95 -15.11
C LYS A 189 -5.88 17.70 -16.61
N SER A 190 -5.35 18.69 -17.33
CA SER A 190 -5.27 18.75 -18.81
C SER A 190 -4.44 17.65 -19.49
N ASN A 191 -3.65 16.87 -18.74
CA ASN A 191 -2.85 15.75 -19.26
C ASN A 191 -3.22 14.40 -18.66
N LEU A 192 -4.25 14.35 -17.81
CA LEU A 192 -4.62 13.14 -17.07
C LEU A 192 -5.42 12.18 -17.95
N GLU A 193 -6.43 12.69 -18.65
CA GLU A 193 -7.26 11.92 -19.58
C GLU A 193 -6.43 11.41 -20.76
N LYS A 194 -5.60 12.28 -21.36
CA LYS A 194 -4.69 11.90 -22.45
C LYS A 194 -3.69 10.81 -22.06
N TRP A 195 -3.29 10.73 -20.77
CA TRP A 195 -2.39 9.69 -20.30
C TRP A 195 -3.04 8.31 -20.23
N LEU A 196 -4.35 8.23 -19.99
CA LEU A 196 -5.10 6.97 -19.91
C LEU A 196 -5.68 6.54 -21.27
N ILE A 197 -5.78 7.45 -22.25
CA ILE A 197 -6.47 7.25 -23.54
C ILE A 197 -5.49 6.96 -24.70
N LYS A 198 -4.17 7.08 -24.51
CA LYS A 198 -3.19 6.86 -25.60
C LYS A 198 -3.31 5.44 -26.19
N LYS A 199 -4.00 5.33 -27.33
CA LYS A 199 -4.19 4.08 -28.11
C LYS A 199 -2.88 3.49 -28.64
N GLU A 200 -1.86 4.31 -28.87
CA GLU A 200 -0.53 3.85 -29.30
C GLU A 200 0.19 3.02 -28.22
N ASP A 201 -0.22 3.15 -26.95
CA ASP A 201 0.36 2.43 -25.81
C ASP A 201 -0.47 1.19 -25.42
N GLU A 202 -1.56 0.82 -26.11
CA GLU A 202 -2.36 -0.37 -25.76
C GLU A 202 -1.52 -1.67 -25.87
N ALA A 203 -0.68 -1.79 -26.90
CA ALA A 203 0.24 -2.92 -27.04
C ALA A 203 1.34 -2.95 -25.96
N ILE A 204 1.82 -1.78 -25.52
CA ILE A 204 2.84 -1.66 -24.47
C ILE A 204 2.22 -1.88 -23.09
N ALA A 205 0.99 -1.40 -22.86
CA ALA A 205 0.22 -1.59 -21.63
C ALA A 205 -0.17 -3.06 -21.46
N GLU A 206 -0.58 -3.72 -22.55
CA GLU A 206 -0.84 -5.16 -22.60
C GLU A 206 0.46 -5.96 -22.39
N PHE A 207 1.55 -5.63 -23.09
CA PHE A 207 2.88 -6.26 -22.93
C PHE A 207 3.43 -6.14 -21.51
N LEU A 208 3.17 -5.02 -20.85
CA LEU A 208 3.61 -4.72 -19.49
C LEU A 208 2.54 -5.06 -18.44
N GLY A 209 1.50 -5.83 -18.76
CA GLY A 209 0.53 -6.32 -17.79
C GLY A 209 -0.35 -5.25 -17.12
N VAL A 210 -0.37 -4.02 -17.63
CA VAL A 210 -1.41 -3.03 -17.34
C VAL A 210 -2.60 -3.38 -18.22
N THR A 211 -3.43 -4.29 -17.73
CA THR A 211 -4.63 -4.71 -18.47
C THR A 211 -5.60 -3.54 -18.67
N ALA A 212 -6.49 -3.63 -19.66
CA ALA A 212 -7.59 -2.67 -19.83
C ALA A 212 -8.40 -2.45 -18.54
N GLY A 213 -8.46 -3.47 -17.66
CA GLY A 213 -9.06 -3.37 -16.33
C GLY A 213 -8.34 -2.41 -15.37
N ASP A 214 -7.00 -2.42 -15.34
CA ASP A 214 -6.21 -1.56 -14.46
C ASP A 214 -6.36 -0.08 -14.86
N ALA A 215 -6.31 0.20 -16.16
CA ALA A 215 -6.53 1.54 -16.71
C ALA A 215 -7.93 2.08 -16.35
N LYS A 216 -8.96 1.22 -16.45
CA LYS A 216 -10.34 1.58 -16.08
C LYS A 216 -10.46 1.91 -14.59
N ILE A 217 -9.84 1.13 -13.71
CA ILE A 217 -9.83 1.39 -12.26
C ILE A 217 -9.19 2.74 -11.96
N ILE A 218 -8.03 3.03 -12.54
CA ILE A 218 -7.34 4.32 -12.34
C ILE A 218 -8.17 5.47 -12.93
N ASN A 219 -8.80 5.28 -14.09
CA ASN A 219 -9.65 6.30 -14.72
C ASN A 219 -10.84 6.66 -13.82
N HIS A 220 -11.63 5.67 -13.38
CA HIS A 220 -12.78 5.91 -12.50
C HIS A 220 -12.39 6.69 -11.24
N TRP A 221 -11.31 6.27 -10.60
CA TRP A 221 -10.86 6.93 -9.38
C TRP A 221 -10.29 8.33 -9.65
N LEU A 222 -9.34 8.45 -10.57
CA LEU A 222 -8.53 9.65 -10.72
C LEU A 222 -9.15 10.71 -11.66
N VAL A 223 -9.81 10.28 -12.74
CA VAL A 223 -10.43 11.17 -13.73
C VAL A 223 -11.88 11.42 -13.37
N SER A 224 -12.68 10.35 -13.26
CA SER A 224 -14.11 10.45 -12.94
C SER A 224 -14.36 10.87 -11.49
N SER A 225 -13.30 11.01 -10.68
CA SER A 225 -13.37 11.46 -9.29
C SER A 225 -14.30 10.60 -8.42
N GLN A 226 -14.37 9.30 -8.72
CA GLN A 226 -15.12 8.34 -7.93
C GLN A 226 -14.24 7.84 -6.80
N ALA A 227 -14.71 7.99 -5.57
CA ALA A 227 -13.97 7.49 -4.43
C ALA A 227 -14.04 5.96 -4.33
N VAL A 228 -12.99 5.39 -3.74
CA VAL A 228 -12.95 3.96 -3.39
C VAL A 228 -13.68 3.76 -2.07
N CYS A 229 -14.67 2.87 -2.06
CA CYS A 229 -15.63 2.75 -0.95
C CYS A 229 -15.51 1.44 -0.16
N ASN A 230 -14.71 0.48 -0.62
CA ASN A 230 -14.52 -0.80 0.07
C ASN A 230 -13.09 -1.35 -0.11
N TRP A 231 -12.76 -2.36 0.68
CA TRP A 231 -11.44 -3.01 0.69
C TRP A 231 -11.07 -3.64 -0.66
N GLN A 232 -12.05 -4.24 -1.34
CA GLN A 232 -11.86 -4.89 -2.64
C GLN A 232 -11.41 -3.89 -3.71
N GLU A 233 -12.09 -2.75 -3.79
CA GLU A 233 -11.72 -1.63 -4.67
C GLU A 233 -10.37 -1.04 -4.30
N ALA A 234 -10.05 -0.93 -3.01
CA ALA A 234 -8.76 -0.45 -2.55
C ALA A 234 -7.62 -1.37 -3.04
N VAL A 235 -7.78 -2.69 -2.91
CA VAL A 235 -6.78 -3.67 -3.39
C VAL A 235 -6.67 -3.66 -4.92
N LYS A 236 -7.79 -3.53 -5.63
CA LYS A 236 -7.79 -3.36 -7.10
C LYS A 236 -7.03 -2.11 -7.54
N LEU A 237 -7.25 -0.98 -6.87
CA LEU A 237 -6.52 0.26 -7.14
C LEU A 237 -5.03 0.13 -6.79
N ALA A 238 -4.71 -0.50 -5.66
CA ALA A 238 -3.32 -0.76 -5.25
C ALA A 238 -2.59 -1.59 -6.31
N LYS A 239 -3.23 -2.65 -6.83
CA LYS A 239 -2.70 -3.47 -7.92
C LYS A 239 -2.43 -2.64 -9.19
N ALA A 240 -3.41 -1.86 -9.63
CA ALA A 240 -3.28 -1.04 -10.84
C ALA A 240 -2.14 -0.01 -10.71
N LEU A 241 -2.02 0.64 -9.55
CA LEU A 241 -0.94 1.59 -9.27
C LEU A 241 0.43 0.89 -9.12
N ARG A 242 0.47 -0.32 -8.55
CA ARG A 242 1.67 -1.17 -8.52
C ARG A 242 2.12 -1.52 -9.92
N ASN A 243 1.22 -1.94 -10.81
CA ASN A 243 1.54 -2.31 -12.18
C ASN A 243 2.07 -1.10 -12.96
N THR A 244 1.36 0.02 -12.95
CA THR A 244 1.84 1.24 -13.62
C THR A 244 3.18 1.75 -13.06
N THR A 245 3.49 1.50 -11.79
CA THR A 245 4.80 1.81 -11.20
C THR A 245 5.88 0.84 -11.66
N ALA A 246 5.67 -0.47 -11.47
CA ALA A 246 6.66 -1.52 -11.73
C ALA A 246 7.08 -1.55 -13.20
N HIS A 247 6.15 -1.21 -14.09
CA HIS A 247 6.36 -1.17 -15.53
C HIS A 247 6.75 0.22 -16.06
N GLY A 248 6.95 1.21 -15.18
CA GLY A 248 7.49 2.53 -15.56
C GLY A 248 6.50 3.52 -16.17
N PHE A 249 5.24 3.15 -16.41
CA PHE A 249 4.19 4.05 -16.94
C PHE A 249 3.92 5.27 -16.06
N LEU A 250 3.94 5.07 -14.74
CA LEU A 250 3.71 6.15 -13.78
C LEU A 250 5.05 6.76 -13.37
N GLN A 251 5.36 7.91 -13.95
CA GLN A 251 6.56 8.69 -13.61
C GLN A 251 6.42 9.35 -12.22
N PRO A 252 7.51 9.49 -11.44
CA PRO A 252 7.47 10.10 -10.10
C PRO A 252 6.96 11.54 -10.12
N THR A 253 7.29 12.31 -11.17
CA THR A 253 6.82 13.69 -11.35
C THR A 253 5.29 13.77 -11.43
N LYS A 254 4.63 12.79 -12.06
CA LYS A 254 3.16 12.68 -12.12
C LYS A 254 2.57 12.39 -10.75
N VAL A 255 3.20 11.53 -9.95
CA VAL A 255 2.79 11.28 -8.55
C VAL A 255 2.75 12.59 -7.74
N GLY A 256 3.73 13.46 -7.95
CA GLY A 256 3.77 14.79 -7.34
C GLY A 256 2.67 15.72 -7.87
N ARG A 257 2.55 15.88 -9.20
CA ARG A 257 1.58 16.78 -9.85
C ARG A 257 0.12 16.39 -9.58
N TRP A 258 -0.15 15.09 -9.53
CA TRP A 258 -1.48 14.52 -9.26
C TRP A 258 -1.75 14.29 -7.78
N LYS A 259 -0.83 14.70 -6.89
CA LYS A 259 -0.96 14.59 -5.42
C LYS A 259 -1.24 13.16 -4.93
N LEU A 260 -0.68 12.16 -5.60
CA LEU A 260 -0.93 10.74 -5.31
C LEU A 260 -0.17 10.22 -4.07
N LYS A 261 0.78 10.99 -3.53
CA LYS A 261 1.65 10.55 -2.43
C LYS A 261 0.87 9.96 -1.24
N ASN A 262 -0.21 10.62 -0.82
CA ASN A 262 -0.97 10.15 0.33
C ASN A 262 -1.77 8.88 0.01
N SER A 263 -2.34 8.78 -1.19
CA SER A 263 -3.08 7.60 -1.63
C SER A 263 -2.18 6.37 -1.73
N PHE A 264 -0.96 6.51 -2.24
CA PHE A 264 0.03 5.42 -2.25
C PHE A 264 0.35 4.91 -0.85
N ARG A 265 0.51 5.82 0.11
CA ARG A 265 0.75 5.48 1.51
C ARG A 265 -0.45 4.74 2.12
N ILE A 266 -1.67 5.30 2.00
CA ILE A 266 -2.91 4.70 2.52
C ILE A 266 -3.11 3.31 1.92
N LEU A 267 -2.92 3.14 0.62
CA LEU A 267 -3.08 1.83 -0.02
C LEU A 267 -2.04 0.82 0.48
N ALA A 268 -0.80 1.22 0.75
CA ALA A 268 0.20 0.34 1.34
C ALA A 268 -0.18 -0.06 2.78
N GLU A 269 -0.72 0.86 3.57
CA GLU A 269 -1.23 0.61 4.93
C GLU A 269 -2.46 -0.31 4.90
N ASN A 270 -3.42 -0.07 4.00
CA ASN A 270 -4.59 -0.92 3.80
C ASN A 270 -4.20 -2.37 3.51
N LEU A 271 -3.16 -2.61 2.70
CA LEU A 271 -2.68 -3.96 2.40
C LEU A 271 -2.11 -4.66 3.65
N ALA A 272 -1.37 -3.92 4.48
CA ALA A 272 -0.86 -4.43 5.75
C ALA A 272 -1.99 -4.69 6.75
N GLU A 273 -3.02 -3.82 6.78
CA GLU A 273 -4.19 -4.00 7.62
C GLU A 273 -4.98 -5.24 7.22
N ILE A 274 -5.28 -5.43 5.92
CA ILE A 274 -5.95 -6.64 5.44
C ILE A 274 -5.16 -7.88 5.84
N MET A 275 -3.85 -7.88 5.62
CA MET A 275 -3.00 -9.00 6.00
C MET A 275 -2.98 -9.22 7.51
N THR A 276 -3.02 -8.16 8.32
CA THR A 276 -3.10 -8.27 9.79
C THR A 276 -4.37 -9.00 10.20
N TYR A 277 -5.52 -8.63 9.65
CA TYR A 277 -6.79 -9.29 9.93
C TYR A 277 -6.82 -10.73 9.43
N GLY A 278 -6.22 -11.03 8.27
CA GLY A 278 -6.05 -12.39 7.79
C GLY A 278 -5.19 -13.23 8.73
N LEU A 279 -4.03 -12.73 9.16
CA LEU A 279 -3.16 -13.46 10.09
C LEU A 279 -3.81 -13.66 11.47
N ARG A 280 -4.69 -12.75 11.91
CA ARG A 280 -5.41 -12.89 13.19
C ARG A 280 -6.33 -14.11 13.23
N THR A 281 -6.78 -14.64 12.09
CA THR A 281 -7.62 -15.84 12.10
C THR A 281 -6.82 -17.11 12.40
N LEU A 282 -5.48 -17.03 12.34
CA LEU A 282 -4.59 -18.13 12.67
C LEU A 282 -4.17 -18.18 14.14
N VAL A 283 -4.47 -17.14 14.94
CA VAL A 283 -4.11 -17.11 16.37
C VAL A 283 -5.23 -17.67 17.22
#